data_AF-A0A1E7HPN3-F1
#
_entry.id   AF-A0A1E7HPN3-F1
#
_cell.length_a   1.000
_cell.length_b   1.000
_cell.length_c   1.000
_cell.angle_alpha   90.00
_cell.angle_beta   90.00
_cell.angle_gamma   90.00
#
_symmetry.space_group_name_H-M   'P 1'
#
loop_
_entity.id
_entity.type
_entity.pdbx_description
1 polymer ?
#
loop_
_entity_poly.entity_id
_entity_poly.type
_entity_poly.pdbx_seq_one_letter_code
_entity_poly.pdbx_strand_id
1 'polypeptide(L)'
;MYKVVYLHLLAKYLLKFFHNNAEKISVTRLDDGNVKITAEYRKTDLPSPGSEVAEKIIETVIGITHIEGGEGKTPLALGIRDSSIDLSIKMKTKNGGKKVTIKFPE
;
A
#
# COMPACT_ATOMS: atom_id res chain seq x y z
N MET A 1 -35.90 -1.81 -13.73
CA MET A 1 -35.09 -2.82 -13.00
C MET A 1 -33.58 -2.67 -13.23
N TYR A 2 -33.10 -2.26 -14.41
CA TYR A 2 -31.64 -2.12 -14.69
C TYR A 2 -30.92 -0.94 -14.00
N LYS A 3 -31.58 0.21 -13.78
CA LYS A 3 -30.96 1.39 -13.13
C LYS A 3 -30.41 1.13 -11.72
N VAL A 4 -31.05 0.25 -10.95
CA VAL A 4 -30.66 -0.04 -9.56
C VAL A 4 -29.39 -0.90 -9.49
N VAL A 5 -29.19 -1.79 -10.47
CA VAL A 5 -28.03 -2.67 -10.56
C VAL A 5 -26.74 -1.88 -10.83
N TYR A 6 -26.79 -0.88 -11.71
CA TYR A 6 -25.62 -0.04 -12.00
C TYR A 6 -25.22 0.84 -10.81
N LEU A 7 -26.20 1.37 -10.06
CA LEU A 7 -25.94 2.15 -8.86
C LEU A 7 -25.29 1.29 -7.76
N HIS A 8 -25.71 0.03 -7.63
CA HIS A 8 -25.13 -0.92 -6.67
C HIS A 8 -23.68 -1.27 -7.02
N LEU A 9 -23.35 -1.44 -8.31
CA LEU A 9 -21.98 -1.69 -8.76
C LEU A 9 -21.07 -0.49 -8.45
N LEU A 10 -21.56 0.74 -8.71
CA LEU A 10 -20.85 1.97 -8.41
C LEU A 10 -20.62 2.15 -6.91
N ALA A 11 -21.61 1.80 -6.07
CA ALA A 11 -21.49 1.80 -4.62
C ALA A 11 -20.39 0.85 -4.12
N LYS A 12 -20.22 -0.34 -4.74
CA LYS A 12 -19.13 -1.26 -4.40
C LYS A 12 -17.75 -0.68 -4.74
N TYR A 13 -17.61 -0.02 -5.88
CA TYR A 13 -16.36 0.67 -6.25
C TYR A 13 -16.06 1.84 -5.30
N LEU A 14 -17.07 2.62 -4.93
CA LEU A 14 -16.94 3.69 -3.94
C LEU A 14 -16.55 3.16 -2.55
N LEU A 15 -17.11 2.03 -2.11
CA LEU A 15 -16.72 1.42 -0.83
C LEU A 15 -15.25 0.97 -0.85
N LYS A 16 -14.80 0.32 -1.92
CA LYS A 16 -13.39 -0.07 -2.10
C LYS A 16 -12.48 1.15 -2.16
N PHE A 17 -12.95 2.25 -2.76
CA PHE A 17 -12.26 3.53 -2.86
C PHE A 17 -12.05 4.19 -1.50
N PHE A 18 -13.08 4.28 -0.66
CA PHE A 18 -12.97 4.84 0.69
C PHE A 18 -12.07 4.00 1.59
N HIS A 19 -12.21 2.67 1.57
CA HIS A 19 -11.36 1.80 2.39
C HIS A 19 -9.89 1.84 1.99
N ASN A 20 -9.59 2.02 0.70
CA ASN A 20 -8.21 2.01 0.18
C ASN A 20 -7.64 3.42 -0.02
N ASN A 21 -8.29 4.44 0.53
CA ASN A 21 -7.80 5.83 0.55
C ASN A 21 -7.52 6.41 -0.84
N ALA A 22 -8.43 6.15 -1.77
CA ALA A 22 -8.27 6.59 -3.15
C ALA A 22 -8.59 8.09 -3.34
N GLU A 23 -7.91 8.72 -4.30
CA GLU A 23 -8.03 10.14 -4.67
C GLU A 23 -9.23 10.39 -5.58
N LYS A 24 -9.32 9.59 -6.64
CA LYS A 24 -10.31 9.76 -7.71
C LYS A 24 -10.70 8.43 -8.34
N ILE A 25 -11.99 8.29 -8.68
CA ILE A 25 -12.46 7.28 -9.63
C ILE A 25 -12.81 7.99 -10.93
N SER A 26 -12.32 7.48 -12.05
CA SER A 26 -12.66 7.97 -13.39
C SER A 26 -13.34 6.86 -14.17
N VAL A 27 -14.49 7.17 -14.77
CA VAL A 27 -15.20 6.30 -15.70
C VAL A 27 -15.08 6.94 -17.08
N THR A 28 -14.34 6.31 -17.98
CA THR A 28 -14.07 6.83 -19.32
C THR A 28 -14.73 5.91 -20.35
N ARG A 29 -15.55 6.48 -21.23
CA ARG A 29 -16.02 5.79 -22.43
C ARG A 29 -14.99 6.02 -23.53
N LEU A 30 -14.49 4.93 -24.09
CA LEU A 30 -13.52 4.92 -25.18
C LEU A 30 -14.27 5.01 -26.53
N ASP A 31 -13.57 5.47 -27.57
CA ASP A 31 -14.15 5.71 -28.90
C ASP A 31 -14.62 4.43 -29.60
N ASP A 32 -14.11 3.27 -29.16
CA ASP A 32 -14.53 1.92 -29.59
C ASP A 32 -15.82 1.44 -28.89
N GLY A 33 -16.41 2.26 -28.03
CA GLY A 33 -17.61 1.96 -27.25
C GLY A 33 -17.36 1.27 -25.90
N ASN A 34 -16.11 0.91 -25.58
CA ASN A 34 -15.75 0.28 -24.31
C ASN A 34 -15.77 1.28 -23.14
N VAL A 35 -15.95 0.78 -21.92
CA VAL A 35 -15.93 1.60 -20.70
C VAL A 35 -14.78 1.14 -19.81
N LYS A 36 -13.88 2.07 -19.47
CA LYS A 36 -12.76 1.85 -18.56
C LYS A 36 -13.04 2.55 -17.23
N ILE A 37 -12.93 1.82 -16.13
CA ILE A 37 -13.00 2.37 -14.78
C ILE A 37 -11.59 2.33 -14.20
N THR A 38 -11.05 3.48 -13.83
CA THR A 38 -9.74 3.60 -13.16
C THR A 38 -9.89 4.26 -11.80
N ALA A 39 -9.07 3.83 -10.84
CA ALA A 39 -8.94 4.46 -9.54
C ALA A 39 -7.51 4.98 -9.37
N GLU A 40 -7.37 6.24 -9.00
CA GLU A 40 -6.11 6.84 -8.59
C GLU A 40 -6.07 6.88 -7.07
N TYR A 41 -4.97 6.42 -6.46
CA TYR A 41 -4.86 6.31 -5.00
C TYR A 41 -3.99 7.42 -4.41
N ARG A 42 -4.44 8.08 -3.33
CA ARG A 42 -3.64 9.14 -2.69
C ARG A 42 -2.43 8.52 -2.00
N LYS A 43 -1.26 9.15 -2.18
CA LYS A 43 -0.21 9.04 -1.17
C LYS A 43 -0.70 9.80 0.06
N THR A 44 -0.97 9.09 1.13
CA THR A 44 -1.34 9.68 2.42
C THR A 44 -0.24 9.40 3.42
N ASP A 45 0.16 10.45 4.12
CA ASP A 45 0.98 10.31 5.30
C ASP A 45 0.12 9.79 6.45
N LEU A 46 0.58 8.72 7.09
CA LEU A 46 -0.04 8.23 8.31
C LEU A 46 0.36 9.15 9.48
N PRO A 47 -0.50 9.31 10.50
CA PRO A 47 -0.13 10.05 11.70
C PRO A 47 1.18 9.48 12.27
N SER A 48 2.11 10.39 12.59
CA SER A 48 3.43 9.98 13.11
C SER A 48 3.24 9.24 14.43
N PRO A 49 3.87 8.06 14.61
CA PRO A 49 3.81 7.31 15.87
C PRO A 49 4.65 7.95 16.99
N GLY A 50 5.33 9.06 16.73
CA GLY A 50 6.32 9.66 17.63
C GLY A 50 7.73 9.11 17.42
N SER A 51 8.75 9.91 17.74
CA SER A 51 10.16 9.59 17.42
C SER A 51 10.66 8.30 18.05
N GLU A 52 10.33 8.06 19.34
CA GLU A 52 10.78 6.86 20.06
C GLU A 52 10.20 5.57 19.45
N VAL A 53 8.91 5.61 19.09
CA VAL A 53 8.24 4.45 18.47
C VAL A 53 8.77 4.22 17.05
N ALA A 54 8.99 5.29 16.29
CA ALA A 54 9.58 5.21 14.95
C ALA A 54 10.99 4.60 14.98
N GLU A 55 11.81 4.94 15.97
CA GLU A 55 13.15 4.38 16.16
C GLU A 55 13.09 2.88 16.45
N LYS A 56 12.24 2.45 17.40
CA LYS A 56 12.04 1.02 17.72
C LYS A 56 11.56 0.21 16.50
N ILE A 57 10.69 0.78 15.67
CA ILE A 57 10.24 0.14 14.42
C ILE A 57 11.43 -0.08 13.49
N ILE A 58 12.29 0.93 13.31
CA ILE A 58 13.46 0.84 12.43
C ILE A 58 14.47 -0.18 12.96
N GLU A 59 14.79 -0.15 14.25
CA GLU A 59 15.68 -1.11 14.90
C GLU A 59 15.18 -2.55 14.75
N THR A 60 13.88 -2.77 14.97
CA THR A 60 13.25 -4.07 14.81
C THR A 60 13.38 -4.57 13.37
N VAL A 61 13.12 -3.71 12.38
CA VAL A 61 13.27 -4.08 10.97
C VAL A 61 14.73 -4.43 10.66
N ILE A 62 15.70 -3.66 11.15
CA ILE A 62 17.13 -3.96 10.96
C ILE A 62 17.48 -5.31 11.59
N GLY A 63 17.06 -5.56 12.84
CA GLY A 63 17.33 -6.81 13.54
C GLY A 63 16.74 -8.05 12.86
N ILE A 64 15.54 -7.94 12.28
CA ILE A 64 14.91 -9.06 11.55
C ILE A 64 15.60 -9.29 10.20
N THR A 65 15.92 -8.20 9.49
CA THR A 65 16.40 -8.29 8.11
C THR A 65 17.91 -8.48 7.98
N HIS A 66 18.67 -8.26 9.05
CA HIS A 66 20.14 -8.20 9.06
C HIS A 66 20.70 -7.25 7.98
N ILE A 67 19.97 -6.21 7.60
CA ILE A 67 20.46 -5.19 6.68
C ILE A 67 21.35 -4.22 7.47
N GLU A 68 22.63 -4.55 7.55
CA GLU A 68 23.67 -3.71 8.12
C GLU A 68 24.23 -2.76 7.04
N GLY A 69 24.59 -1.51 7.40
CA GLY A 69 25.20 -0.55 6.45
C GLY A 69 24.25 0.42 5.76
N GLY A 70 22.95 0.39 6.09
CA GLY A 70 22.00 1.47 5.74
C GLY A 70 21.32 1.35 4.38
N GLU A 71 21.73 0.44 3.50
CA GLU A 71 20.99 0.10 2.29
C GLU A 71 20.92 -1.41 2.08
N GLY A 72 19.75 -1.90 1.65
CA GLY A 72 19.58 -3.31 1.34
C GLY A 72 18.15 -3.66 0.94
N LYS A 73 17.97 -4.87 0.42
CA LYS A 73 16.67 -5.43 0.08
C LYS A 73 16.67 -6.91 0.44
N THR A 74 15.66 -7.35 1.20
CA THR A 74 15.51 -8.76 1.58
C THR A 74 14.04 -9.19 1.50
N PRO A 75 13.73 -10.42 1.09
CA PRO A 75 12.41 -11.00 1.28
C PRO A 75 12.16 -11.30 2.78
N LEU A 76 10.92 -11.13 3.22
CA LEU A 76 10.46 -11.48 4.56
C LEU A 76 9.13 -12.20 4.46
N ALA A 77 9.10 -13.48 4.81
CA ALA A 77 7.86 -14.24 4.96
C ALA A 77 7.21 -13.90 6.30
N LEU A 78 5.98 -13.39 6.27
CA LEU A 78 5.19 -13.07 7.46
C LEU A 78 4.02 -14.05 7.60
N GLY A 79 4.02 -14.81 8.69
CA GLY A 79 2.88 -15.66 9.05
C GLY A 79 1.69 -14.83 9.54
N ILE A 80 0.50 -15.08 8.98
CA ILE A 80 -0.77 -14.48 9.38
C ILE A 80 -1.80 -15.61 9.57
N ARG A 81 -2.02 -15.99 10.83
CA ARG A 81 -2.92 -17.09 11.21
C ARG A 81 -2.56 -18.39 10.46
N ASP A 82 -3.44 -18.85 9.59
CA ASP A 82 -3.36 -20.04 8.75
C ASP A 82 -2.72 -19.79 7.38
N SER A 83 -2.17 -18.59 7.15
CA SER A 83 -1.55 -18.16 5.89
C SER A 83 -0.17 -17.53 6.09
N SER A 84 0.58 -17.37 5.01
CA SER A 84 1.82 -16.58 4.98
C SER A 84 1.82 -15.63 3.79
N ILE A 85 2.43 -14.45 3.96
CA ILE A 85 2.63 -13.47 2.90
C ILE A 85 4.11 -13.14 2.75
N ASP A 86 4.61 -13.17 1.52
CA ASP A 86 5.99 -12.80 1.20
C ASP A 86 6.10 -11.31 0.93
N LEU A 87 6.78 -10.60 1.82
CA LEU A 87 7.02 -9.16 1.72
C LEU A 87 8.42 -8.89 1.18
N SER A 88 8.56 -7.83 0.40
CA SER A 88 9.87 -7.31 0.00
C SER A 88 10.22 -6.09 0.84
N ILE A 89 11.15 -6.25 1.79
CA ILE A 89 11.66 -5.17 2.63
C ILE A 89 12.82 -4.48 1.93
N LYS A 90 12.80 -3.15 1.88
CA LYS A 90 13.90 -2.33 1.34
C LYS A 90 14.25 -1.22 2.31
N MET A 91 15.53 -1.10 2.64
CA MET A 91 16.05 0.01 3.43
C MET A 91 16.97 0.89 2.57
N LYS A 92 16.90 2.20 2.80
CA LYS A 92 17.79 3.20 2.22
C LYS A 92 18.11 4.30 3.23
N THR A 93 19.35 4.75 3.25
CA THR A 93 19.74 5.96 3.99
C THR A 93 19.75 7.14 3.02
N LYS A 94 19.02 8.22 3.34
CA LYS A 94 19.01 9.44 2.53
C LYS A 94 19.02 10.67 3.43
N ASN A 95 19.96 11.59 3.19
CA ASN A 95 20.08 12.87 3.92
C ASN A 95 20.13 12.70 5.45
N GLY A 96 20.83 11.69 5.95
CA GLY A 96 20.90 11.37 7.39
C GLY A 96 19.69 10.64 7.95
N GLY A 97 18.59 10.52 7.20
CA GLY A 97 17.40 9.75 7.58
C GLY A 97 17.43 8.31 7.04
N LYS A 98 16.87 7.37 7.81
CA LYS A 98 16.64 5.99 7.36
C LYS A 98 15.22 5.85 6.83
N LYS A 99 15.08 5.31 5.62
CA LYS A 99 13.81 4.98 5.00
C LYS A 99 13.65 3.48 4.87
N VAL A 100 12.63 2.94 5.52
CA VAL A 100 12.16 1.56 5.31
C VAL A 100 10.97 1.58 4.34
N THR A 101 10.94 0.64 3.41
CA THR A 101 9.84 0.43 2.47
C THR A 101 9.47 -1.04 2.48
N ILE A 102 8.21 -1.34 2.79
CA ILE A 102 7.64 -2.69 2.77
C ILE A 102 6.77 -2.79 1.52
N LYS A 103 7.05 -3.76 0.65
CA LYS A 103 6.24 -4.04 -0.54
C LYS A 103 5.48 -5.33 -0.35
N PHE A 104 4.17 -5.27 -0.59
CA PHE A 104 3.30 -6.42 -0.69
C PHE A 104 3.44 -7.06 -2.08
N PRO A 105 3.20 -8.37 -2.22
CA PRO A 105 3.09 -9.03 -3.51
C PRO A 105 1.84 -8.52 -4.26
N GLU A 106 1.85 -8.61 -5.59
CA GLU A 106 0.72 -8.23 -6.47
C GLU A 106 -0.42 -9.26 -6.42
#